data_AF-A0A6B2B3X8-F1
#
_entry.id   AF-A0A6B2B3X8-F1
#
_cell.length_a   1.000
_cell.length_b   1.000
_cell.length_c   1.000
_cell.angle_alpha   90.00
_cell.angle_beta   90.00
_cell.angle_gamma   90.00
#
_symmetry.space_group_name_H-M   'P 1'
#
loop_
_entity.id
_entity.type
_entity.pdbx_description
1 polymer ?
#
loop_
_entity_poly.entity_id
_entity_poly.type
_entity_poly.pdbx_seq_one_letter_code
_entity_poly.pdbx_strand_id
1 'polypeptide(L)'
;ATNSATEKAQIVTELRLGHSLDGLLKLAGLARSTFYYQQKVLQADDKYAGLKDLIQTVFYEHKGRYGYRRITAALRRAGHFVNHKTVQKLMG
;
A
#
# COMPACT_ATOMS: atom_id res chain seq x y z
N ALA A 1 -13.11 10.12 -17.15
CA ALA A 1 -12.52 9.49 -15.94
C ALA A 1 -11.46 10.43 -15.39
N THR A 2 -11.61 10.89 -14.16
CA THR A 2 -10.57 11.71 -13.50
C THR A 2 -9.53 10.74 -12.93
N ASN A 3 -8.38 10.60 -13.60
CA ASN A 3 -7.27 9.79 -13.08
C ASN A 3 -6.89 10.27 -11.67
N SER A 4 -6.68 9.32 -10.75
CA SER A 4 -6.31 9.63 -9.38
C SER A 4 -4.97 10.36 -9.31
N ALA A 5 -4.71 11.11 -8.23
CA ALA A 5 -3.43 11.81 -8.07
C ALA A 5 -2.23 10.83 -8.08
N THR A 6 -2.45 9.59 -7.62
CA THR A 6 -1.47 8.50 -7.63
C THR A 6 -1.20 8.01 -9.06
N GLU A 7 -2.23 7.74 -9.85
CA GLU A 7 -2.09 7.35 -11.26
C GLU A 7 -1.38 8.44 -12.08
N LYS A 8 -1.75 9.71 -11.86
CA LYS A 8 -1.07 10.85 -12.49
C LYS A 8 0.40 10.90 -12.11
N ALA A 9 0.74 10.66 -10.84
CA ALA A 9 2.12 10.64 -10.38
C ALA A 9 2.93 9.47 -11.00
N GLN A 10 2.32 8.30 -11.19
CA GLN A 10 2.95 7.17 -11.87
C GLN A 10 3.26 7.49 -13.34
N ILE A 11 2.28 7.98 -14.10
CA ILE A 11 2.45 8.37 -15.50
C ILE A 11 3.53 9.45 -15.65
N VAL A 12 3.52 10.46 -14.77
CA VAL A 12 4.56 11.51 -14.75
C VAL A 12 5.94 10.93 -14.42
N THR A 13 6.02 9.93 -13.55
CA THR A 13 7.29 9.27 -13.18
C THR A 13 7.88 8.50 -14.37
N GLU A 14 7.05 7.79 -15.13
CA GLU A 14 7.48 7.05 -16.33
C GLU A 14 7.93 8.00 -17.45
N LEU A 15 7.17 9.07 -17.72
CA LEU A 15 7.46 10.05 -18.77
C LEU A 15 8.65 10.98 -18.44
N ARG A 16 9.09 11.01 -17.18
CA ARG A 16 10.20 11.87 -16.72
C ARG A 16 11.53 11.58 -17.41
N LEU A 17 11.73 10.37 -17.95
CA LEU A 17 12.95 9.99 -18.65
C LEU A 17 13.16 10.75 -19.97
N GLY A 18 12.09 11.25 -20.60
CA GLY A 18 12.14 11.95 -21.89
C GLY A 18 11.61 13.39 -21.88
N HIS A 19 11.03 13.85 -20.77
CA HIS A 19 10.35 15.15 -20.71
C HIS A 19 10.63 15.90 -19.41
N SER A 20 10.54 17.24 -19.47
CA SER A 20 10.70 18.09 -18.29
C SER A 20 9.56 17.89 -17.29
N LEU A 21 9.90 17.74 -16.01
CA LEU A 21 8.94 17.50 -14.93
C LEU A 21 7.89 18.63 -14.84
N ASP A 22 8.31 19.89 -15.01
CA ASP A 22 7.39 21.03 -14.91
C ASP A 22 6.33 21.05 -16.02
N GLY A 23 6.68 20.59 -17.24
CA GLY A 23 5.71 20.42 -18.32
C GLY A 23 4.72 19.31 -18.02
N LEU A 24 5.20 18.17 -17.54
CA LEU A 24 4.38 17.01 -17.19
C LEU A 24 3.39 17.32 -16.05
N LEU A 25 3.83 18.05 -15.01
CA LEU A 25 2.97 18.44 -13.89
C LEU A 25 1.86 19.40 -14.32
N LYS A 26 2.18 20.37 -15.19
CA LYS A 26 1.18 21.29 -15.76
C LYS A 26 0.15 20.54 -16.60
N LEU A 27 0.60 19.63 -17.48
CA LEU A 27 -0.28 18.82 -18.32
C LEU A 27 -1.20 17.91 -17.49
N ALA A 28 -0.65 17.28 -16.45
CA ALA A 28 -1.42 16.42 -15.55
C ALA A 28 -2.35 17.19 -14.59
N GLY A 29 -2.19 18.51 -14.48
CA GLY A 29 -2.86 19.33 -13.46
C GLY A 29 -2.51 18.88 -12.04
N LEU A 30 -1.25 18.51 -11.80
CA LEU A 30 -0.77 17.97 -10.53
C LEU A 30 0.18 18.97 -9.85
N ALA A 31 -0.12 19.33 -8.60
CA ALA A 31 0.78 20.18 -7.81
C ALA A 31 2.10 19.44 -7.52
N ARG A 32 3.22 20.19 -7.55
CA ARG A 32 4.56 19.62 -7.32
C ARG A 32 4.70 18.97 -5.95
N SER A 33 4.10 19.54 -4.91
CA SER A 33 4.03 18.94 -3.57
C SER A 33 3.29 17.60 -3.57
N THR A 34 2.15 17.53 -4.27
CA THR A 34 1.38 16.30 -4.42
C THR A 34 2.18 15.24 -5.15
N PHE A 35 2.89 15.61 -6.23
CA PHE A 35 3.76 14.66 -6.95
C PHE A 35 4.82 14.03 -6.03
N TYR A 36 5.59 14.85 -5.30
CA TYR A 36 6.62 14.31 -4.41
C TYR A 36 6.03 13.51 -3.24
N TYR A 37 4.86 13.90 -2.74
CA TYR A 37 4.14 13.09 -1.74
C TYR A 37 3.77 11.73 -2.31
N GLN A 38 3.14 11.69 -3.49
CA GLN A 38 2.74 10.43 -4.13
C GLN A 38 3.95 9.58 -4.51
N GLN A 39 5.02 10.19 -5.02
CA GLN A 39 6.27 9.50 -5.32
C GLN A 39 6.87 8.86 -4.05
N LYS A 40 6.86 9.60 -2.93
CA LYS A 40 7.33 9.06 -1.63
C LYS A 40 6.45 7.92 -1.14
N VAL A 41 5.13 8.00 -1.32
CA VAL A 41 4.20 6.93 -0.95
C VAL A 41 4.39 5.69 -1.85
N LEU A 42 4.62 5.88 -3.15
CA LEU A 42 4.89 4.79 -4.10
C LEU A 42 6.22 4.10 -3.85
N GLN A 43 7.23 4.85 -3.41
CA GLN A 43 8.56 4.33 -3.06
C GLN A 43 8.63 3.81 -1.62
N ALA A 44 7.65 4.13 -0.78
CA ALA A 44 7.59 3.56 0.55
C ALA A 44 7.20 2.09 0.40
N ASP A 45 8.13 1.19 0.74
CA ASP A 45 7.80 -0.21 0.89
C ASP A 45 6.56 -0.34 1.77
N ASP A 46 5.64 -1.23 1.37
CA ASP A 46 4.49 -1.54 2.21
C ASP A 46 5.03 -2.12 3.52
N LYS A 47 5.08 -1.27 4.56
CA LYS A 47 5.54 -1.62 5.91
C LYS A 47 4.84 -2.87 6.44
N TYR A 48 3.65 -3.17 5.92
CA TYR A 48 2.84 -4.30 6.31
C TYR A 48 2.85 -5.44 5.28
N ALA A 49 3.67 -5.40 4.23
CA ALA A 49 3.75 -6.47 3.22
C ALA A 49 3.95 -7.84 3.87
N GLY A 50 5.01 -8.01 4.66
CA GLY A 50 5.28 -9.27 5.36
C GLY A 50 4.19 -9.64 6.38
N LEU A 51 3.50 -8.66 6.95
CA LEU A 51 2.37 -8.93 7.85
C LEU A 51 1.12 -9.38 7.07
N LYS A 52 0.85 -8.81 5.89
CA LYS A 52 -0.22 -9.24 4.99
C LYS A 52 0.02 -10.67 4.54
N ASP A 53 1.25 -11.02 4.18
CA ASP A 53 1.63 -12.37 3.79
C ASP A 53 1.34 -13.36 4.93
N LEU A 54 1.78 -13.05 6.15
CA LEU A 54 1.50 -13.88 7.33
C LEU A 54 0.00 -14.03 7.63
N ILE A 55 -0.75 -12.93 7.55
CA ILE A 55 -2.22 -12.94 7.70
C ILE A 55 -2.85 -13.87 6.65
N GLN A 56 -2.39 -13.79 5.40
CA GLN A 56 -2.89 -14.57 4.29
C GLN A 56 -2.53 -16.06 4.44
N THR A 57 -1.32 -16.39 4.88
CA THR A 57 -0.92 -17.77 5.21
C THR A 57 -1.85 -18.38 6.25
N VAL A 58 -2.05 -17.71 7.39
CA VAL A 58 -2.93 -18.20 8.48
C VAL A 58 -4.38 -18.30 7.99
N PHE A 59 -4.84 -17.34 7.19
CA PHE A 59 -6.18 -17.36 6.62
C PHE A 59 -6.40 -18.61 5.75
N TYR A 60 -5.47 -18.92 4.84
CA TYR A 60 -5.58 -20.08 3.97
C TYR A 60 -5.37 -21.42 4.69
N GLU A 61 -4.44 -21.49 5.65
CA GLU A 61 -4.23 -22.67 6.49
C GLU A 61 -5.53 -23.10 7.19
N HIS A 62 -6.31 -22.12 7.66
CA HIS A 62 -7.61 -22.36 8.27
C HIS A 62 -8.79 -22.28 7.30
N LYS A 63 -8.54 -22.38 5.99
CA LYS A 63 -9.54 -22.42 4.91
C LYS A 63 -10.52 -21.23 4.96
N GLY A 64 -10.03 -20.05 5.31
CA GLY A 64 -10.80 -18.82 5.43
C GLY A 64 -11.77 -18.77 6.62
N ARG A 65 -11.77 -19.78 7.51
CA ARG A 65 -12.68 -19.81 8.67
C ARG A 65 -12.28 -18.79 9.73
N TYR A 66 -11.02 -18.35 9.74
CA TYR A 66 -10.47 -17.47 10.75
C TYR A 66 -10.67 -16.00 10.36
N GLY A 67 -11.42 -15.26 11.16
CA GLY A 67 -11.46 -13.80 11.08
C GLY A 67 -10.30 -13.15 11.85
N TYR A 68 -10.17 -11.82 11.76
CA TYR A 68 -9.03 -11.06 12.27
C TYR A 68 -8.66 -11.35 13.74
N ARG A 69 -9.65 -11.60 14.61
CA ARG A 69 -9.41 -11.97 16.02
C ARG A 69 -8.63 -13.28 16.15
N ARG A 70 -9.05 -14.31 15.41
CA ARG A 70 -8.42 -15.64 15.43
C ARG A 70 -7.07 -15.63 14.73
N ILE A 71 -6.93 -14.85 13.66
CA ILE A 71 -5.64 -14.63 13.01
C ILE A 71 -4.67 -13.92 13.96
N THR A 72 -5.10 -12.87 14.65
CA THR A 72 -4.25 -12.17 15.65
C THR A 72 -3.77 -13.13 16.73
N ALA A 73 -4.63 -14.02 17.21
CA ALA A 73 -4.25 -15.04 18.19
C ALA A 73 -3.22 -16.04 17.64
N ALA A 74 -3.39 -16.49 16.39
CA ALA A 74 -2.43 -17.38 15.72
C ALA A 74 -1.06 -16.69 15.51
N LEU A 75 -1.06 -15.43 15.06
CA LEU A 75 0.15 -14.63 14.91
C LEU A 75 0.90 -14.47 16.23
N ARG A 76 0.19 -14.17 17.34
CA ARG A 76 0.82 -14.08 18.67
C ARG A 76 1.40 -15.41 19.15
N ARG A 77 0.74 -16.54 18.87
CA ARG A 77 1.30 -17.87 19.17
C ARG A 77 2.55 -18.18 18.37
N ALA A 78 2.65 -17.66 17.14
CA ALA A 78 3.83 -17.76 16.29
C ALA A 78 4.94 -16.73 16.64
N GLY A 79 4.78 -15.95 17.72
CA GLY A 79 5.76 -14.95 18.17
C GLY A 79 5.60 -13.55 17.55
N HIS A 80 4.59 -13.32 16.71
CA HIS A 80 4.31 -12.02 16.12
C HIS A 80 3.35 -11.20 17.00
N PHE A 81 3.89 -10.25 17.76
CA PHE A 81 3.11 -9.36 18.63
C PHE A 81 2.52 -8.18 17.84
N VAL A 82 1.43 -8.43 17.14
CA VAL A 82 0.72 -7.43 16.33
C VAL A 82 -0.58 -7.00 17.00
N ASN A 83 -0.90 -5.71 16.91
CA ASN A 83 -2.18 -5.19 17.40
C ASN A 83 -3.34 -5.70 16.53
N HIS A 84 -4.41 -6.20 17.19
CA HIS A 84 -5.61 -6.68 16.51
C HIS A 84 -6.27 -5.62 15.61
N LYS A 85 -6.16 -4.33 15.93
CA LYS A 85 -6.67 -3.24 15.07
C LYS A 85 -5.91 -3.15 13.74
N THR A 86 -4.60 -3.38 13.78
CA THR A 86 -3.77 -3.42 12.57
C THR A 86 -4.14 -4.61 11.70
N VAL A 87 -4.29 -5.80 12.30
CA VAL A 87 -4.76 -7.00 11.58
C VAL A 87 -6.14 -6.77 10.96
N GLN A 88 -7.07 -6.18 11.72
CA GLN A 88 -8.41 -5.84 11.20
C GLN A 88 -8.35 -4.88 10.01
N LYS A 89 -7.52 -3.84 10.09
CA LYS A 89 -7.33 -2.87 8.99
C LYS A 89 -6.70 -3.50 7.75
N LEU A 90 -5.79 -4.45 7.93
CA LEU A 90 -5.09 -5.11 6.81
C LEU A 90 -5.91 -6.22 6.15
N MET A 91 -6.90 -6.77 6.85
CA MET A 91 -7.86 -7.72 6.29
C MET A 91 -9.06 -7.06 5.60
N GLY A 92 -9.30 -5.78 5.88
CA GLY A 92 -10.42 -5.00 5.36
C GLY A 92 -10.11 -4.24 4.08
#